data_AF-A0A5N6PRB6-F1
#
_entry.id   AF-A0A5N6PRB6-F1
#
_cell.length_a   1.000
_cell.length_b   1.000
_cell.length_c   1.000
_cell.angle_alpha   90.00
_cell.angle_beta   90.00
_cell.angle_gamma   90.00
#
_symmetry.space_group_name_H-M   'P 1'
#
loop_
_entity.id
_entity.type
_entity.pdbx_description
1 polymer ?
#
loop_
_entity_poly.entity_id
_entity_poly.type
_entity_poly.pdbx_seq_one_letter_code
_entity_poly.pdbx_strand_id
1 'polypeptide(L)'
;MEEKGNERWSAAIVNLSEISNNLDSLHNLLNNKAVFVDDETFNKASLTSDQARTIKVLEQRVETLERELDAAISAAARARTEKRQAEAGQKAAELRAQEITKELENTTKVFELHMEELRAKQDEIAKRDNEIKLLEAIIQTLGGKQS
;
A
#
# COMPACT_ATOMS: atom_id res chain seq x y z
N MET A 1 -57.18 -5.49 -33.49
CA MET A 1 -56.31 -4.34 -33.80
C MET A 1 -56.99 -2.99 -33.51
N GLU A 2 -58.33 -2.90 -33.54
CA GLU A 2 -59.08 -1.65 -33.26
C GLU A 2 -59.01 -1.18 -31.80
N GLU A 3 -59.06 -2.08 -30.80
CA GLU A 3 -59.04 -1.70 -29.36
C GLU A 3 -57.79 -0.90 -28.96
N LYS A 4 -56.60 -1.34 -29.37
CA LYS A 4 -55.33 -0.65 -29.08
C LYS A 4 -55.21 0.72 -29.75
N GLY A 5 -55.88 0.92 -30.90
CA GLY A 5 -55.94 2.22 -31.56
C GLY A 5 -56.82 3.21 -30.79
N ASN A 6 -57.95 2.71 -30.26
CA ASN A 6 -58.90 3.49 -29.49
C ASN A 6 -58.33 3.93 -28.13
N GLU A 7 -57.59 3.07 -27.43
CA GLU A 7 -56.91 3.41 -26.17
C GLU A 7 -55.85 4.51 -26.35
N ARG A 8 -55.05 4.42 -27.42
CA ARG A 8 -54.04 5.44 -27.73
C ARG A 8 -54.66 6.79 -28.10
N TRP A 9 -55.77 6.77 -28.83
CA TRP A 9 -56.51 7.98 -29.18
C TRP A 9 -57.15 8.63 -27.96
N SER A 10 -57.75 7.82 -27.08
CA SER A 10 -58.30 8.27 -25.80
C SER A 10 -57.24 8.91 -24.90
N ALA A 11 -56.07 8.25 -24.76
CA ALA A 11 -54.94 8.80 -24.00
C ALA A 11 -54.41 10.12 -24.61
N ALA A 12 -54.37 10.24 -25.94
CA ALA A 12 -53.97 11.48 -26.60
C ALA A 12 -54.96 12.64 -26.32
N ILE A 13 -56.26 12.36 -26.29
CA ILE A 13 -57.29 13.35 -25.96
C ILE A 13 -57.15 13.82 -24.50
N VAL A 14 -56.89 12.90 -23.56
CA VAL A 14 -56.65 13.26 -22.16
C VAL A 14 -55.43 14.17 -22.03
N ASN A 15 -54.32 13.82 -22.68
CA ASN A 15 -53.12 14.66 -22.66
C ASN A 15 -53.38 16.07 -23.25
N LEU A 16 -54.16 16.18 -24.32
CA LEU A 16 -54.51 17.48 -24.91
C LEU A 16 -55.39 18.31 -23.97
N SER A 17 -56.32 17.68 -23.27
CA SER A 17 -57.16 18.33 -22.25
C SER A 17 -56.31 18.84 -21.08
N GLU A 18 -55.37 18.04 -20.60
CA GLU A 18 -54.43 18.44 -19.55
C GLU A 18 -53.53 19.61 -19.98
N ILE A 19 -53.04 19.59 -21.22
CA ILE A 19 -52.27 20.72 -21.78
C ILE A 19 -53.13 21.98 -21.84
N SER A 20 -54.38 21.87 -22.27
CA SER A 20 -55.31 23.02 -22.31
C SER A 20 -55.50 23.61 -20.90
N ASN A 21 -55.75 22.76 -19.90
CA ASN A 21 -55.92 23.20 -18.52
C ASN A 21 -54.65 23.85 -17.95
N ASN A 22 -53.48 23.31 -18.28
CA ASN A 22 -52.20 23.89 -17.90
C ASN A 22 -51.96 25.24 -18.58
N LEU A 23 -52.34 25.37 -19.86
CA LEU A 23 -52.23 26.61 -20.61
C LEU A 23 -53.15 27.69 -20.05
N ASP A 24 -54.40 27.35 -19.74
CA ASP A 24 -55.37 28.26 -19.12
C ASP A 24 -54.90 28.70 -17.73
N SER A 25 -54.32 27.78 -16.95
CA SER A 25 -53.74 28.09 -15.65
C SER A 25 -52.55 29.06 -15.77
N LEU A 26 -51.66 28.84 -16.75
CA LEU A 26 -50.53 29.73 -17.01
C LEU A 26 -51.01 31.11 -17.50
N HIS A 27 -51.99 31.14 -18.39
CA HIS A 27 -52.61 32.39 -18.86
C HIS A 27 -53.20 33.19 -17.71
N ASN A 28 -53.94 32.53 -16.81
CA ASN A 28 -54.51 33.17 -15.63
C ASN A 28 -53.45 33.66 -14.65
N LEU A 29 -52.33 32.93 -14.51
CA LEU A 29 -51.20 33.37 -13.70
C LEU A 29 -50.57 34.64 -14.29
N LEU A 30 -50.29 34.64 -15.59
CA LEU A 30 -49.67 35.78 -16.29
C LEU A 30 -50.55 37.03 -16.24
N ASN A 31 -51.85 36.90 -16.46
CA ASN A 31 -52.74 38.06 -16.49
C ASN A 31 -53.10 38.60 -15.11
N ASN A 32 -53.24 37.73 -14.10
CA ASN A 32 -53.80 38.15 -12.81
C ASN A 32 -52.77 38.22 -11.69
N LYS A 33 -51.63 37.54 -11.81
CA LYS A 33 -50.66 37.36 -10.72
C LYS A 33 -49.23 37.71 -11.08
N ALA A 34 -48.87 37.81 -12.37
CA ALA A 34 -47.54 38.23 -12.74
C ALA A 34 -47.36 39.71 -12.44
N VAL A 35 -46.45 40.00 -11.51
CA VAL A 35 -45.94 41.35 -11.28
C VAL A 35 -44.76 41.53 -12.23
N PHE A 36 -44.92 42.37 -13.24
CA PHE A 36 -43.83 42.76 -14.11
C PHE A 36 -42.88 43.65 -13.31
N VAL A 37 -41.68 43.15 -13.05
CA VAL A 37 -40.60 43.93 -12.46
C VAL A 37 -39.92 44.72 -13.56
N ASP A 38 -39.51 45.94 -13.24
CA ASP A 38 -38.69 46.74 -14.15
C ASP A 38 -37.34 46.05 -14.40
N ASP A 39 -36.71 46.40 -15.53
CA ASP A 39 -35.45 45.79 -15.96
C ASP A 39 -34.35 45.89 -14.89
N GLU A 40 -34.29 46.99 -14.13
CA GLU A 40 -33.28 47.16 -13.10
C GLU A 40 -33.49 46.18 -11.94
N THR A 41 -34.72 46.03 -11.46
CA THR A 41 -35.07 45.08 -10.40
C THR A 41 -34.86 43.63 -10.85
N PHE A 42 -35.26 43.28 -12.08
CA PHE A 42 -35.02 41.95 -12.63
C PHE A 42 -33.51 41.65 -12.73
N ASN A 43 -32.72 42.58 -13.29
CA ASN A 43 -31.28 42.38 -13.46
C ASN A 43 -30.56 42.23 -12.11
N LYS A 44 -30.94 43.02 -11.08
CA LYS A 44 -30.41 42.88 -9.72
C LYS A 44 -30.76 41.53 -9.09
N ALA A 45 -32.02 41.09 -9.24
CA ALA A 45 -32.47 39.81 -8.71
C ALA A 45 -31.76 38.64 -9.41
N SER A 46 -31.61 38.70 -10.74
CA SER A 46 -30.90 37.69 -11.53
C SER A 46 -29.44 37.58 -11.11
N LEU A 47 -28.72 38.71 -11.01
CA LEU A 47 -27.33 38.74 -10.57
C LEU A 47 -27.17 38.17 -9.15
N THR A 48 -28.06 38.55 -8.24
CA THR A 48 -28.04 38.05 -6.85
C THR A 48 -28.29 36.54 -6.80
N SER A 49 -29.19 36.03 -7.64
CA SER A 49 -29.45 34.58 -7.75
C SER A 49 -28.23 33.81 -8.25
N ASP A 50 -27.55 34.32 -9.28
CA ASP A 50 -26.35 33.70 -9.83
C ASP A 50 -25.18 33.73 -8.84
N GLN A 51 -25.02 34.85 -8.12
CA GLN A 51 -24.05 34.96 -7.02
C GLN A 51 -24.35 33.95 -5.91
N ALA A 52 -25.61 33.83 -5.47
CA ALA A 52 -26.01 32.87 -4.44
C ALA A 52 -25.73 31.42 -4.86
N ARG A 53 -26.01 31.08 -6.13
CA ARG A 53 -25.69 29.75 -6.68
C ARG A 53 -24.18 29.51 -6.66
N THR A 54 -23.39 30.51 -7.06
CA THR A 54 -21.92 30.42 -7.09
C THR A 54 -21.35 30.24 -5.69
N ILE A 55 -21.83 31.02 -4.71
CA ILE A 55 -21.42 30.91 -3.30
C ILE A 55 -21.67 29.49 -2.80
N LYS A 56 -22.87 28.94 -3.02
CA LYS A 56 -23.22 27.59 -2.56
C LYS A 56 -22.31 26.51 -3.14
N VAL A 57 -21.96 26.62 -4.44
CA VAL A 57 -21.02 25.68 -5.07
C VAL A 57 -19.62 25.80 -4.48
N LEU A 58 -19.18 27.03 -4.19
CA LEU A 58 -17.87 27.26 -3.55
C LEU A 58 -17.83 26.72 -2.12
N GLU A 59 -18.88 26.91 -1.33
CA GLU A 59 -19.01 26.36 0.03
C GLU A 59 -18.90 24.83 0.02
N GLN A 60 -19.62 24.16 -0.89
CA GLN A 60 -19.54 22.69 -1.05
C GLN A 60 -18.13 22.24 -1.44
N ARG A 61 -17.45 23.02 -2.29
CA ARG A 61 -16.07 22.72 -2.70
C ARG A 61 -15.11 22.88 -1.52
N VAL A 62 -15.25 23.93 -0.72
CA VAL A 62 -14.43 24.14 0.49
C VAL A 62 -14.62 22.97 1.45
N GLU A 63 -15.87 22.61 1.75
CA GLU A 63 -16.16 21.49 2.66
C GLU A 63 -15.56 20.16 2.15
N THR A 64 -15.61 19.92 0.84
CA THR A 64 -15.01 18.73 0.24
C THR A 64 -13.48 18.73 0.39
N LEU A 65 -12.84 19.86 0.12
CA LEU A 65 -11.39 20.02 0.25
C LEU A 65 -10.93 19.86 1.70
N GLU A 66 -11.70 20.36 2.67
CA GLU A 66 -11.40 20.17 4.10
C GLU A 66 -11.44 18.68 4.49
N ARG A 67 -12.47 17.94 4.05
CA ARG A 67 -12.55 16.49 4.29
C ARG A 67 -11.38 15.73 3.62
N GLU A 68 -11.02 16.10 2.41
CA GLU A 68 -9.88 15.50 1.69
C GLU A 68 -8.55 15.79 2.40
N LEU A 69 -8.37 17.00 2.92
CA LEU A 69 -7.19 17.39 3.68
C LEU A 69 -7.07 16.56 4.97
N ASP A 70 -8.15 16.42 5.73
CA ASP A 70 -8.18 15.61 6.95
C ASP A 70 -7.88 14.14 6.68
N ALA A 71 -8.42 13.61 5.57
CA ALA A 71 -8.12 12.24 5.12
C ALA A 71 -6.63 12.09 4.75
N ALA A 72 -6.05 13.06 4.04
CA ALA A 72 -4.64 13.06 3.66
C ALA A 72 -3.71 13.15 4.87
N ILE A 73 -4.03 14.01 5.86
CA ILE A 73 -3.29 14.12 7.12
C ILE A 73 -3.31 12.77 7.86
N SER A 74 -4.48 12.16 7.97
CA SER A 74 -4.66 10.87 8.64
C SER A 74 -3.88 9.74 7.94
N ALA A 75 -3.90 9.72 6.60
CA ALA A 75 -3.15 8.75 5.81
C ALA A 75 -1.62 8.95 5.97
N ALA A 76 -1.15 10.19 5.94
CA ALA A 76 0.26 10.52 6.15
C ALA A 76 0.74 10.13 7.56
N ALA A 77 -0.09 10.32 8.59
CA ALA A 77 0.23 9.88 9.95
C ALA A 77 0.39 8.36 10.05
N ARG A 78 -0.52 7.59 9.42
CA ARG A 78 -0.43 6.12 9.33
C ARG A 78 0.84 5.68 8.60
N ALA A 79 1.11 6.24 7.41
CA ALA A 79 2.30 5.92 6.62
C ALA A 79 3.61 6.20 7.37
N ARG A 80 3.68 7.30 8.13
CA ARG A 80 4.85 7.59 8.99
C ARG A 80 5.06 6.56 10.09
N THR A 81 3.97 6.08 10.68
CA THR A 81 4.01 5.09 11.76
C THR A 81 4.44 3.73 11.23
N GLU A 82 3.84 3.29 10.11
CA GLU A 82 4.21 2.05 9.41
C GLU A 82 5.68 2.08 8.97
N LYS A 83 6.14 3.20 8.39
CA LYS A 83 7.55 3.38 8.02
C LYS A 83 8.48 3.21 9.21
N ARG A 84 8.18 3.84 10.35
CA ARG A 84 8.99 3.73 11.57
C ARG A 84 9.06 2.29 12.08
N GLN A 85 7.94 1.56 12.03
CA GLN A 85 7.89 0.16 12.44
C GLN A 85 8.72 -0.73 11.51
N ALA A 86 8.62 -0.50 10.19
CA ALA A 86 9.41 -1.21 9.19
C ALA A 86 10.91 -0.94 9.36
N GLU A 87 11.31 0.32 9.57
CA GLU A 87 12.71 0.70 9.82
C GLU A 87 13.26 0.06 11.10
N ALA A 88 12.47 0.01 12.17
CA ALA A 88 12.86 -0.65 13.41
C ALA A 88 13.07 -2.17 13.20
N GLY A 89 12.17 -2.82 12.45
CA GLY A 89 12.29 -4.23 12.09
C GLY A 89 13.53 -4.51 11.22
N GLN A 90 13.78 -3.67 10.22
CA GLN A 90 14.95 -3.77 9.35
C GLN A 90 16.25 -3.65 10.17
N LYS A 91 16.34 -2.64 11.05
CA LYS A 91 17.52 -2.42 11.89
C LYS A 91 17.78 -3.59 12.83
N ALA A 92 16.74 -4.19 13.41
CA ALA A 92 16.86 -5.37 14.25
C ALA A 92 17.35 -6.60 13.45
N ALA A 93 16.84 -6.79 12.23
CA ALA A 93 17.27 -7.85 11.34
C ALA A 93 18.74 -7.68 10.90
N GLU A 94 19.15 -6.45 10.59
CA GLU A 94 20.52 -6.13 10.21
C GLU A 94 21.50 -6.39 11.36
N LEU A 95 21.17 -5.96 12.59
CA LEU A 95 21.99 -6.24 13.77
C LEU A 95 22.17 -7.75 13.97
N ARG A 96 21.08 -8.52 13.85
CA ARG A 96 21.12 -9.98 13.98
C ARG A 96 21.99 -10.63 12.89
N ALA A 97 21.93 -10.13 11.66
CA ALA A 97 22.76 -10.63 10.58
C ALA A 97 24.25 -10.38 10.83
N GLN A 98 24.60 -9.20 11.37
CA GLN A 98 25.98 -8.88 11.78
C GLN A 98 26.47 -9.79 12.90
N GLU A 99 25.63 -10.06 13.91
CA GLU A 99 25.95 -10.98 15.00
C GLU A 99 26.22 -12.40 14.49
N ILE A 100 25.32 -12.95 13.66
CA ILE A 100 25.50 -14.28 13.06
C ILE A 100 26.76 -14.33 12.19
N THR A 101 27.04 -13.28 11.41
CA THR A 101 28.26 -13.23 10.59
C THR A 101 29.52 -13.29 11.46
N LYS A 102 29.55 -12.53 12.55
CA LYS A 102 30.67 -12.55 13.50
C LYS A 102 30.83 -13.91 14.18
N GLU A 103 29.73 -14.56 14.54
CA GLU A 103 29.76 -15.92 15.09
C GLU A 103 30.33 -16.91 14.08
N LEU A 104 29.89 -16.87 12.82
CA LEU A 104 30.40 -17.72 11.75
C LEU A 104 31.90 -17.49 11.49
N GLU A 105 32.35 -16.24 11.46
CA GLU A 105 33.77 -15.91 11.34
C GLU A 105 34.60 -16.49 12.50
N ASN A 106 34.10 -16.36 13.74
CA ASN A 106 34.76 -16.92 14.91
C ASN A 106 34.81 -18.45 14.85
N THR A 107 33.70 -19.09 14.50
CA THR A 107 33.62 -20.54 14.31
C THR A 107 34.58 -21.01 13.23
N THR A 108 34.70 -20.28 12.12
CA THR A 108 35.65 -20.60 11.04
C THR A 108 37.09 -20.58 11.54
N LYS A 109 37.49 -19.56 12.31
CA LYS A 109 38.83 -19.49 12.91
C LYS A 109 39.11 -20.65 13.87
N VAL A 110 38.13 -21.05 14.67
CA VAL A 110 38.26 -22.22 15.57
C VAL A 110 38.48 -23.50 14.75
N PHE A 111 37.74 -23.67 13.65
CA PHE A 111 37.95 -24.81 12.76
C PHE A 111 39.33 -24.81 12.10
N GLU A 112 39.83 -23.66 11.68
CA GLU A 112 41.20 -23.53 11.14
C GLU A 112 42.24 -23.98 12.16
N LEU A 113 42.14 -23.50 13.40
CA LEU A 113 43.05 -23.91 14.49
C LEU A 113 42.98 -25.42 14.76
N HIS A 114 41.78 -26.01 14.80
CA HIS A 114 41.64 -27.45 14.97
C HIS A 114 42.27 -28.24 13.80
N MET A 115 42.18 -27.75 12.57
CA MET A 115 42.82 -28.39 11.42
C MET A 115 44.36 -28.31 11.49
N GLU A 116 44.90 -27.19 11.95
CA GLU A 116 46.33 -27.03 12.19
C GLU A 116 46.83 -27.99 13.29
N GLU A 117 46.10 -28.09 14.41
CA GLU A 117 46.42 -29.03 15.49
C GLU A 117 46.38 -30.49 15.02
N LEU A 118 45.36 -30.87 14.24
CA LEU A 118 45.28 -32.21 13.66
C LEU A 118 46.46 -32.52 12.74
N ARG A 119 46.90 -31.54 11.94
CA ARG A 119 48.07 -31.69 11.07
C ARG A 119 49.35 -31.86 11.88
N ALA A 120 49.56 -31.05 12.91
CA ALA A 120 50.71 -31.18 13.80
C ALA A 120 50.74 -32.54 14.51
N LYS A 121 49.57 -33.05 14.93
CA LYS A 121 49.46 -34.39 15.51
C LYS A 121 49.75 -35.49 14.49
N GLN A 122 49.31 -35.33 13.25
CA GLN A 122 49.62 -36.28 12.17
C GLN A 122 51.13 -36.35 11.91
N ASP A 123 51.83 -35.22 11.91
CA ASP A 123 53.28 -35.16 11.75
C ASP A 123 54.01 -35.81 12.94
N GLU A 124 53.52 -35.60 14.17
CA GLU A 124 54.05 -36.24 15.37
C GLU A 124 53.92 -37.77 15.30
N ILE A 125 52.74 -38.27 14.89
CA ILE A 125 52.49 -39.71 14.68
C ILE A 125 53.43 -40.25 13.61
N ALA A 126 53.56 -39.58 12.46
CA ALA A 126 54.44 -40.02 11.39
C ALA A 126 55.91 -40.12 11.84
N LYS A 127 56.37 -39.20 12.70
CA LYS A 127 57.71 -39.27 13.30
C LYS A 127 57.86 -40.47 14.22
N ARG A 128 56.89 -40.70 15.11
CA ARG A 128 56.88 -41.85 16.02
C ARG A 128 56.85 -43.18 15.27
N ASP A 129 56.06 -43.29 14.20
CA ASP A 129 56.02 -44.47 13.33
C ASP A 129 57.38 -44.76 12.69
N ASN A 130 58.11 -43.73 12.25
CA ASN A 130 59.45 -43.90 11.70
C ASN A 130 60.46 -44.35 12.77
N GLU A 131 60.37 -43.81 13.99
CA GLU A 131 61.19 -44.26 15.14
C GLU A 131 60.90 -45.73 15.47
N ILE A 132 59.62 -46.12 15.50
CA ILE A 132 59.20 -47.51 15.74
C ILE A 132 59.79 -48.44 14.66
N LYS A 133 59.64 -48.11 13.38
CA LYS A 133 60.21 -48.91 12.27
C LYS A 133 61.73 -49.07 12.37
N LEU A 134 62.44 -48.01 12.78
CA LEU A 134 63.88 -48.08 13.00
C LEU A 134 64.22 -49.04 14.16
N LEU A 135 63.49 -48.94 15.27
CA LEU A 135 63.66 -49.83 16.42
C LEU A 135 63.36 -51.28 16.05
N GLU A 136 62.30 -51.53 15.27
CA GLU A 136 61.97 -52.86 14.74
C GLU A 136 63.11 -53.41 13.87
N ALA A 137 63.69 -52.62 12.97
CA ALA A 137 64.82 -53.02 12.14
C ALA A 137 66.08 -53.34 12.98
N ILE A 138 66.35 -52.56 14.03
CA ILE A 138 67.45 -52.83 14.97
C ILE A 138 67.21 -54.15 15.72
N ILE A 139 65.99 -54.39 16.20
CA ILE A 139 65.63 -55.65 16.87
C ILE A 139 65.79 -56.83 15.91
N GLN A 140 65.34 -56.72 14.65
CA GLN A 140 65.52 -57.78 13.66
C GLN A 140 67.00 -58.08 13.38
N THR A 141 67.86 -57.05 13.29
CA THR A 141 69.30 -57.22 13.06
C THR A 141 70.07 -57.75 14.28
N LEU A 142 69.63 -57.43 15.50
CA LEU A 142 70.21 -57.95 16.75
C LEU A 142 69.67 -59.35 17.11
N GLY A 143 68.38 -59.60 16.91
CA GLY A 143 67.72 -60.88 17.12
C GLY A 143 68.09 -61.93 16.06
N GLY A 144 68.50 -61.50 14.86
CA GLY A 144 69.02 -62.38 13.80
C GLY A 144 70.43 -62.91 14.03
N LYS A 145 71.10 -62.56 15.14
CA LYS A 145 72.43 -63.10 15.53
C LYS A 145 72.37 -64.28 16.50
N GLN A 146 71.21 -64.92 16.67
CA GLN A 146 71.06 -66.16 17.41
C GLN A 146 70.37 -67.24 16.56
N SER A 147 71.13 -67.79 15.61
CA SER A 147 71.02 -69.15 15.10
C SER A 147 72.40 -69.63 14.69
#